data_AF-A0A947KNW6-F1
#
_entry.id   AF-A0A947KNW6-F1
#
_cell.length_a   1.000
_cell.length_b   1.000
_cell.length_c   1.000
_cell.angle_alpha   90.00
_cell.angle_beta   90.00
_cell.angle_gamma   90.00
#
_symmetry.space_group_name_H-M   'P 1'
#
loop_
_entity.id
_entity.type
_entity.pdbx_description
1 polymer ?
#
loop_
_entity_poly.entity_id
_entity_poly.type
_entity_poly.pdbx_seq_one_letter_code
_entity_poly.pdbx_strand_id
1 'polypeptide(L)'
;IAAAVAVVCTLGIALLFHNKFIHWVDRRIIKRVADRKIIHQVRRWIVSCLQYRQYPQTLVASFLLTGFVQILRILVFYAVAVGFGIHVPVTYYFIFVPLMMLLIILPISINGIGVREGSFVAFFALVGVPSSQAFIVSFVVSVLTTLMTAFGGVVYMFDKNAIKPMT
;
A
#
# COMPACT_ATOMS: atom_id res chain seq x y z
N ILE A 1 11.02 14.91 -0.48
CA ILE A 1 10.17 13.69 -0.28
C ILE A 1 10.59 12.57 -1.22
N ALA A 2 10.61 12.76 -2.54
CA ALA A 2 11.06 11.73 -3.51
C ALA A 2 12.49 11.20 -3.24
N ALA A 3 13.45 12.08 -2.91
CA ALA A 3 14.81 11.66 -2.56
C ALA A 3 14.86 10.85 -1.25
N ALA A 4 14.04 11.20 -0.25
CA ALA A 4 13.98 10.45 1.01
C ALA A 4 13.34 9.06 0.83
N VAL A 5 12.30 8.96 -0.01
CA VAL A 5 11.69 7.69 -0.40
C VAL A 5 12.69 6.84 -1.18
N ALA A 6 13.37 7.42 -2.17
CA ALA A 6 14.41 6.73 -2.94
C ALA A 6 15.52 6.21 -2.02
N VAL A 7 16.01 7.03 -1.08
CA VAL A 7 17.06 6.66 -0.12
C VAL A 7 16.60 5.55 0.81
N VAL A 8 15.40 5.62 1.38
CA VAL A 8 14.82 4.56 2.24
C VAL A 8 14.59 3.27 1.47
N CYS A 9 14.17 3.35 0.21
CA CYS A 9 13.97 2.18 -0.64
C CYS A 9 15.30 1.57 -1.08
N THR A 10 16.30 2.38 -1.44
CA THR A 10 17.65 1.89 -1.73
C THR A 10 18.34 1.34 -0.48
N LEU A 11 18.13 1.93 0.70
CA LEU A 11 18.63 1.43 1.97
C LEU A 11 17.92 0.14 2.36
N GLY A 12 16.60 0.04 2.17
CA GLY A 12 15.82 -1.17 2.41
C GLY A 12 16.29 -2.32 1.52
N ILE A 13 16.49 -2.05 0.24
CA ILE A 13 17.05 -3.03 -0.72
C ILE A 13 18.50 -3.36 -0.32
N ALA A 14 19.35 -2.38 -0.01
CA ALA A 14 20.75 -2.61 0.38
C ALA A 14 20.89 -3.38 1.72
N LEU A 15 20.02 -3.10 2.70
CA LEU A 15 19.95 -3.79 3.99
C LEU A 15 19.44 -5.23 3.83
N LEU A 16 18.46 -5.45 2.94
CA LEU A 16 18.00 -6.80 2.57
C LEU A 16 19.08 -7.60 1.82
N PHE A 17 19.96 -6.93 1.08
CA PHE A 17 21.11 -7.56 0.42
C PHE A 17 22.28 -7.84 1.37
N HIS A 18 22.41 -7.17 2.51
CA HIS A 18 23.57 -7.33 3.39
C HIS A 18 23.50 -8.60 4.24
N ASN A 19 24.22 -9.64 3.81
CA ASN A 19 24.25 -10.98 4.42
C ASN A 19 24.61 -10.98 5.93
N LYS A 20 25.35 -9.97 6.42
CA LYS A 20 25.75 -9.87 7.84
C LYS A 20 24.65 -9.34 8.75
N PHE A 21 23.79 -8.44 8.26
CA PHE A 21 22.73 -7.83 9.07
C PHE A 21 21.66 -8.86 9.43
N ILE A 22 21.26 -9.69 8.46
CA ILE A 22 20.27 -10.75 8.70
C ILE A 22 20.85 -11.84 9.60
N HIS A 23 22.09 -12.30 9.43
CA HIS A 23 22.69 -13.27 10.37
C HIS A 23 22.86 -12.72 11.79
N TRP A 24 22.98 -11.40 11.94
CA TRP A 24 23.05 -10.72 13.23
C TRP A 24 21.66 -10.57 13.88
N VAL A 25 20.63 -10.22 13.09
CA VAL A 25 19.22 -10.18 13.50
C VAL A 25 18.72 -11.58 13.84
N ASP A 26 19.03 -12.57 13.01
CA ASP A 26 18.71 -13.99 13.17
C ASP A 26 19.34 -14.55 14.46
N ARG A 27 20.65 -14.33 14.68
CA ARG A 27 21.32 -14.78 15.92
C ARG A 27 20.85 -14.05 17.18
N ARG A 28 20.54 -12.75 17.12
CA ARG A 28 20.12 -11.98 18.31
C ARG A 28 18.65 -12.15 18.67
N ILE A 29 17.76 -12.25 17.68
CA ILE A 29 16.31 -12.30 17.90
C ILE A 29 15.84 -13.75 18.05
N ILE A 30 16.35 -14.71 17.26
CA ILE A 30 15.88 -16.11 17.35
C ILE A 30 16.31 -16.78 18.66
N LYS A 31 17.52 -16.50 19.18
CA LYS A 31 17.98 -17.11 20.44
C LYS A 31 17.33 -16.52 21.70
N ARG A 32 16.88 -15.26 21.67
CA ARG A 32 16.26 -14.61 22.85
C ARG A 32 14.74 -14.78 22.93
N VAL A 33 14.10 -15.22 21.86
CA VAL A 33 12.63 -15.23 21.74
C VAL A 33 12.12 -16.66 21.45
N ALA A 34 12.85 -17.69 21.87
CA ALA A 34 12.57 -19.09 21.52
C ALA A 34 11.31 -19.73 22.17
N ASP A 35 10.59 -19.02 23.06
CA ASP A 35 9.64 -19.67 24.01
C ASP A 35 8.14 -19.30 23.87
N ARG A 36 7.68 -18.74 22.74
CA ARG A 36 6.25 -18.39 22.57
C ARG A 36 5.64 -18.95 21.27
N LYS A 37 4.53 -19.70 21.41
CA LYS A 37 3.69 -20.29 20.34
C LYS A 37 3.31 -19.35 19.18
N ILE A 38 3.31 -18.04 19.41
CA ILE A 38 2.96 -16.99 18.43
C ILE A 38 3.97 -16.94 17.24
N ILE A 39 5.15 -17.50 17.41
CA ILE A 39 6.28 -17.34 16.48
C ILE A 39 6.22 -18.25 15.26
N HIS A 40 5.43 -19.33 15.27
CA HIS A 40 5.41 -20.25 14.13
C HIS A 40 4.80 -19.62 12.87
N GLN A 41 3.81 -18.73 13.02
CA GLN A 41 3.27 -17.99 11.88
C GLN A 41 4.26 -16.93 11.40
N VAL A 42 4.80 -16.11 12.30
CA VAL A 42 5.78 -15.05 11.98
C VAL A 42 7.03 -15.63 11.30
N ARG A 43 7.51 -16.79 11.76
CA ARG A 43 8.62 -17.52 11.14
C ARG A 43 8.30 -17.93 9.71
N ARG A 44 7.08 -18.38 9.42
CA ARG A 44 6.64 -18.75 8.07
C ARG A 44 6.63 -17.54 7.14
N TRP A 45 6.11 -16.40 7.59
CA TRP A 45 6.15 -15.14 6.83
C TRP A 45 7.59 -14.68 6.54
N ILE A 46 8.47 -14.71 7.55
CA ILE A 46 9.88 -14.30 7.39
C ILE A 46 10.63 -15.25 6.47
N VAL A 47 10.45 -16.57 6.61
CA VAL A 47 11.11 -17.57 5.75
C VAL A 47 10.57 -17.50 4.32
N SER A 48 9.28 -17.31 4.10
CA SER A 48 8.70 -17.08 2.76
C SER A 48 9.23 -15.80 2.10
N CYS A 49 9.39 -14.71 2.85
CA CYS A 49 10.04 -13.48 2.37
C CYS A 49 11.52 -13.71 2.04
N LEU A 50 12.23 -14.52 2.82
CA LEU A 50 13.63 -14.87 2.58
C LEU A 50 13.82 -15.85 1.41
N GLN A 51 12.84 -16.71 1.11
CA GLN A 51 12.87 -17.64 -0.02
C GLN A 51 12.71 -16.91 -1.37
N TYR A 52 12.04 -15.75 -1.39
CA TYR A 52 11.95 -14.86 -2.54
C TYR A 52 13.29 -14.19 -2.93
N ARG A 53 14.36 -14.39 -2.13
CA ARG A 53 15.71 -13.82 -2.35
C ARG A 53 16.51 -14.52 -3.46
N GLN A 54 16.03 -15.64 -4.02
CA GLN A 54 16.71 -16.31 -5.15
C GLN A 54 16.53 -15.59 -6.50
N TYR A 55 15.62 -14.60 -6.58
CA TYR A 55 15.36 -13.83 -7.81
C TYR A 55 15.36 -12.32 -7.53
N PRO A 56 16.54 -11.66 -7.54
CA PRO A 56 16.64 -10.21 -7.31
C PRO A 56 15.87 -9.39 -8.36
N GLN A 57 15.73 -9.92 -9.57
CA GLN A 57 14.90 -9.33 -10.63
C GLN A 57 13.42 -9.26 -10.23
N THR A 58 12.89 -10.31 -9.59
CA THR A 58 11.49 -10.35 -9.14
C THR A 58 11.24 -9.37 -8.00
N LEU A 59 12.18 -9.23 -7.06
CA LEU A 59 12.09 -8.23 -5.98
C LEU A 59 12.05 -6.80 -6.51
N VAL A 60 12.94 -6.46 -7.45
CA VAL A 60 12.95 -5.12 -8.08
C VAL A 60 11.68 -4.92 -8.91
N ALA A 61 11.26 -5.93 -9.67
CA ALA A 61 10.03 -5.86 -10.46
C ALA A 61 8.78 -5.65 -9.59
N SER A 62 8.64 -6.39 -8.48
CA SER A 62 7.54 -6.20 -7.53
C SER A 62 7.57 -4.83 -6.88
N PHE A 63 8.76 -4.31 -6.56
CA PHE A 63 8.90 -2.96 -5.99
C PHE A 63 8.51 -1.87 -6.99
N LEU A 64 9.01 -1.94 -8.23
CA LEU A 64 8.66 -1.02 -9.31
C LEU A 64 7.16 -1.10 -9.63
N LEU A 65 6.60 -2.29 -9.70
CA LEU A 65 5.16 -2.50 -9.92
C LEU A 65 4.33 -1.89 -8.79
N THR A 66 4.76 -2.05 -7.53
CA THR A 66 4.10 -1.43 -6.39
C THR A 66 4.14 0.09 -6.48
N GLY A 67 5.31 0.66 -6.79
CA GLY A 67 5.47 2.10 -7.01
C GLY A 67 4.57 2.61 -8.13
N PHE A 68 4.52 1.88 -9.25
CA PHE A 68 3.67 2.19 -10.38
C PHE A 68 2.18 2.19 -10.01
N VAL A 69 1.72 1.16 -9.29
CA VAL A 69 0.33 1.09 -8.77
C VAL A 69 0.02 2.27 -7.84
N GLN A 70 0.97 2.68 -7.00
CA GLN A 70 0.78 3.83 -6.12
C GLN A 70 0.66 5.15 -6.90
N ILE A 71 1.47 5.33 -7.94
CA ILE A 71 1.37 6.50 -8.83
C ILE A 71 0.02 6.50 -9.55
N LEU A 72 -0.38 5.37 -10.15
CA LEU A 72 -1.68 5.24 -10.80
C LEU A 72 -2.83 5.58 -9.86
N ARG A 73 -2.77 5.14 -8.61
CA ARG A 73 -3.78 5.46 -7.59
C ARG A 73 -3.90 6.95 -7.37
N ILE A 74 -2.78 7.67 -7.27
CA ILE A 74 -2.78 9.14 -7.14
C ILE A 74 -3.39 9.79 -8.40
N LEU A 75 -3.03 9.30 -9.58
CA LEU A 75 -3.57 9.80 -10.85
C LEU A 75 -5.08 9.60 -10.98
N VAL A 76 -5.63 8.49 -10.46
CA VAL A 76 -7.09 8.26 -10.44
C VAL A 76 -7.80 9.34 -9.61
N PHE A 77 -7.30 9.65 -8.41
CA PHE A 77 -7.84 10.73 -7.59
C PHE A 77 -7.76 12.08 -8.29
N TYR A 78 -6.63 12.35 -8.94
CA TYR A 78 -6.45 13.58 -9.71
C TYR A 78 -7.43 13.67 -10.90
N ALA A 79 -7.57 12.60 -11.69
CA ALA A 79 -8.46 12.56 -12.84
C ALA A 79 -9.94 12.76 -12.44
N VAL A 80 -10.38 12.12 -11.35
CA VAL A 80 -11.73 12.32 -10.82
C VAL A 80 -11.91 13.75 -10.35
N ALA A 81 -10.93 14.33 -9.64
CA ALA A 81 -11.01 15.70 -9.17
C ALA A 81 -11.11 16.72 -10.31
N VAL A 82 -10.31 16.55 -11.36
CA VAL A 82 -10.39 17.38 -12.58
C VAL A 82 -11.76 17.22 -13.25
N GLY A 83 -12.32 16.00 -13.29
CA GLY A 83 -13.67 15.75 -13.79
C GLY A 83 -14.78 16.48 -13.04
N PHE A 84 -14.57 16.79 -11.75
CA PHE A 84 -15.47 17.60 -10.93
C PHE A 84 -15.13 19.11 -10.94
N GLY A 85 -14.20 19.54 -11.79
CA GLY A 85 -13.79 20.95 -11.93
C GLY A 85 -12.82 21.43 -10.85
N ILE A 86 -12.20 20.52 -10.08
CA ILE A 86 -11.23 20.86 -9.04
C ILE A 86 -9.84 20.94 -9.68
N HIS A 87 -9.31 22.16 -9.81
CA HIS A 87 -8.02 22.43 -10.44
C HIS A 87 -6.94 22.68 -9.38
N VAL A 88 -6.55 21.62 -8.66
CA VAL A 88 -5.44 21.67 -7.70
C VAL A 88 -4.18 21.10 -8.35
N PRO A 89 -2.98 21.69 -8.13
CA PRO A 89 -1.74 21.12 -8.65
C PRO A 89 -1.53 19.67 -8.21
N VAL A 90 -1.12 18.81 -9.15
CA VAL A 90 -0.93 17.37 -8.91
C VAL A 90 0.00 17.08 -7.71
N THR A 91 0.94 17.99 -7.42
CA THR A 91 1.87 17.91 -6.27
C THR A 91 1.16 17.75 -4.94
N TYR A 92 0.00 18.38 -4.73
CA TYR A 92 -0.78 18.22 -3.50
C TYR A 92 -1.36 16.81 -3.38
N TYR A 93 -1.81 16.21 -4.47
CA TYR A 93 -2.29 14.82 -4.49
C TYR A 93 -1.18 13.84 -4.14
N PHE A 94 0.05 14.08 -4.60
CA PHE A 94 1.22 13.27 -4.24
C PHE A 94 1.59 13.31 -2.75
N ILE A 95 1.09 14.27 -1.99
CA ILE A 95 1.32 14.38 -0.54
C ILE A 95 0.08 13.88 0.21
N PHE A 96 -1.11 14.40 -0.13
CA PHE A 96 -2.34 14.13 0.60
C PHE A 96 -2.87 12.71 0.40
N VAL A 97 -2.76 12.15 -0.81
CA VAL A 97 -3.27 10.78 -1.07
C VAL A 97 -2.46 9.74 -0.28
N PRO A 98 -1.10 9.73 -0.28
CA PRO A 98 -0.35 8.82 0.56
C PRO A 98 -0.62 9.00 2.06
N LEU A 99 -0.75 10.23 2.55
CA LEU A 99 -1.09 10.50 3.95
C LEU A 99 -2.48 9.95 4.31
N MET A 100 -3.46 10.15 3.44
CA MET A 100 -4.81 9.59 3.60
C MET A 100 -4.76 8.05 3.62
N MET A 101 -3.96 7.42 2.76
CA MET A 101 -3.77 5.96 2.78
C MET A 101 -3.14 5.47 4.08
N LEU A 102 -2.20 6.22 4.68
CA LEU A 102 -1.66 5.90 6.00
C LEU A 102 -2.73 5.95 7.10
N LEU A 103 -3.64 6.92 7.03
CA LEU A 103 -4.76 7.03 7.97
C LEU A 103 -5.75 5.87 7.82
N ILE A 104 -5.98 5.37 6.60
CA ILE A 104 -6.86 4.22 6.34
C ILE A 104 -6.29 2.92 6.93
N ILE A 105 -4.96 2.79 7.02
CA ILE A 105 -4.31 1.63 7.65
C ILE A 105 -4.59 1.57 9.16
N LEU A 106 -4.90 2.71 9.78
CA LEU A 106 -5.29 2.72 11.17
C LEU A 106 -6.60 1.92 11.32
N PRO A 107 -6.68 0.95 12.27
CA PRO A 107 -7.85 0.10 12.47
C PRO A 107 -8.98 0.86 13.18
N ILE A 108 -9.26 2.09 12.75
CA ILE A 108 -10.27 3.00 13.28
C ILE A 108 -11.59 2.79 12.52
N SER A 109 -11.53 2.32 11.26
CA SER A 109 -12.71 2.13 10.41
C SER A 109 -12.66 0.84 9.62
N ILE A 110 -13.83 0.30 9.30
CA ILE A 110 -13.98 -0.84 8.40
C ILE A 110 -13.76 -0.32 6.97
N ASN A 111 -12.71 -0.80 6.30
CA ASN A 111 -12.36 -0.45 4.92
C ASN A 111 -12.01 1.05 4.67
N GLY A 112 -11.74 1.83 5.71
CA GLY A 112 -11.51 3.27 5.54
C GLY A 112 -12.77 4.09 5.34
N ILE A 113 -13.98 3.52 5.53
CA ILE A 113 -15.24 4.25 5.37
C ILE A 113 -15.29 5.40 6.40
N GLY A 114 -15.48 6.63 5.93
CA GLY A 114 -15.48 7.85 6.74
C GLY A 114 -14.08 8.41 6.99
N VAL A 115 -13.07 7.56 7.22
CA VAL A 115 -11.67 8.02 7.36
C VAL A 115 -11.13 8.52 6.04
N ARG A 116 -11.39 7.81 4.94
CA ARG A 116 -10.96 8.18 3.59
C ARG A 116 -11.56 9.53 3.20
N GLU A 117 -12.88 9.65 3.28
CA GLU A 117 -13.62 10.84 2.89
C GLU A 117 -13.31 12.02 3.81
N GLY A 118 -13.30 11.80 5.13
CA GLY A 118 -12.97 12.82 6.11
C GLY A 118 -11.55 13.34 5.98
N SER A 119 -10.56 12.45 5.78
CA SER A 119 -9.16 12.85 5.60
C SER A 119 -8.97 13.63 4.30
N PHE A 120 -9.61 13.20 3.22
CA PHE A 120 -9.52 13.89 1.94
C PHE A 120 -10.13 15.29 2.02
N VAL A 121 -11.32 15.42 2.62
CA VAL A 121 -11.95 16.73 2.89
C VAL A 121 -11.05 17.61 3.77
N ALA A 122 -10.50 17.07 4.86
CA ALA A 122 -9.64 17.81 5.76
C ALA A 122 -8.38 18.33 5.07
N PHE A 123 -7.70 17.52 4.26
CA PHE A 123 -6.49 17.94 3.56
C PHE A 123 -6.78 18.92 2.42
N PHE A 124 -7.85 18.69 1.65
CA PHE A 124 -8.18 19.56 0.51
C PHE A 124 -8.85 20.88 0.94
N ALA A 125 -9.42 20.94 2.14
CA ALA A 125 -9.85 22.20 2.75
C ALA A 125 -8.67 23.16 2.97
N LEU A 126 -7.47 22.65 3.26
CA LEU A 126 -6.25 23.47 3.45
C LEU A 126 -5.80 24.20 2.19
N VAL A 127 -6.21 23.72 1.02
CA VAL A 127 -5.91 24.32 -0.29
C VAL A 127 -7.13 25.02 -0.91
N GLY A 128 -8.17 25.27 -0.10
CA GLY A 128 -9.34 26.05 -0.49
C GLY A 128 -10.39 25.30 -1.30
N VAL A 129 -10.34 23.96 -1.36
CA VAL A 129 -11.37 23.17 -2.05
C VAL A 129 -12.62 23.07 -1.16
N PRO A 130 -13.82 23.34 -1.70
CA PRO A 130 -15.07 23.15 -0.98
C PRO A 130 -15.22 21.72 -0.45
N SER A 131 -15.61 21.58 0.82
CA SER A 131 -15.76 20.28 1.48
C SER A 131 -16.71 19.33 0.74
N SER A 132 -17.76 19.86 0.12
CA SER A 132 -18.71 19.08 -0.70
C SER A 132 -18.05 18.47 -1.93
N GLN A 133 -17.22 19.25 -2.64
CA GLN A 133 -16.50 18.77 -3.82
C GLN A 133 -15.42 17.75 -3.45
N ALA A 134 -14.64 18.02 -2.39
CA ALA A 134 -13.64 17.07 -1.90
C ALA A 134 -14.27 15.74 -1.45
N PHE A 135 -15.42 15.81 -0.77
CA PHE A 135 -16.18 14.62 -0.37
C PHE A 135 -16.61 13.80 -1.59
N ILE A 136 -17.22 14.44 -2.60
CA ILE A 136 -17.70 13.76 -3.81
C ILE A 136 -16.55 13.03 -4.52
N VAL A 137 -15.39 13.67 -4.67
CA VAL A 137 -14.22 13.03 -5.30
C VAL A 137 -13.81 11.76 -4.56
N SER A 138 -13.64 11.85 -3.24
CA SER A 138 -13.24 10.70 -2.43
C SER A 138 -14.28 9.59 -2.46
N PHE A 139 -15.55 9.95 -2.38
CA PHE A 139 -16.68 9.03 -2.39
C PHE A 139 -16.78 8.28 -3.73
N VAL A 140 -16.69 8.99 -4.86
CA VAL A 140 -16.72 8.38 -6.20
C VAL A 140 -15.56 7.42 -6.39
N VAL A 141 -14.34 7.80 -6.00
CA VAL A 141 -13.19 6.89 -6.08
C VAL A 141 -13.39 5.64 -5.22
N SER A 142 -13.99 5.79 -4.03
CA SER A 142 -14.32 4.67 -3.14
C SER A 142 -15.31 3.69 -3.77
N VAL A 143 -16.39 4.22 -4.37
CA VAL A 143 -17.40 3.42 -5.09
C VAL A 143 -16.79 2.70 -6.27
N LEU A 144 -16.03 3.41 -7.12
CA LEU A 144 -15.35 2.81 -8.28
C LEU A 144 -14.38 1.70 -7.86
N THR A 145 -13.60 1.94 -6.80
CA THR A 145 -12.67 0.93 -6.28
C THR A 145 -13.41 -0.30 -5.77
N THR A 146 -14.52 -0.10 -5.05
CA THR A 146 -15.33 -1.20 -4.50
C THR A 146 -15.99 -2.02 -5.60
N LEU A 147 -16.47 -1.38 -6.67
CA LEU A 147 -17.03 -2.09 -7.83
C LEU A 147 -15.96 -2.91 -8.56
N MET A 148 -14.77 -2.34 -8.75
CA MET A 148 -13.64 -3.04 -9.37
C MET A 148 -13.20 -4.26 -8.57
N THR A 149 -13.09 -4.14 -7.24
CA THR A 149 -12.71 -5.26 -6.37
C THR A 149 -13.82 -6.31 -6.28
N ALA A 150 -15.08 -5.89 -6.26
CA ALA A 150 -16.22 -6.81 -6.31
C ALA A 150 -16.22 -7.61 -7.62
N PHE A 151 -15.99 -6.95 -8.75
CA PHE A 151 -15.88 -7.63 -10.05
C PHE A 151 -14.74 -8.64 -10.07
N GLY A 152 -13.56 -8.27 -9.54
CA GLY A 152 -12.45 -9.20 -9.38
C GLY A 152 -12.80 -10.41 -8.50
N GLY A 153 -13.56 -10.20 -7.42
CA GLY A 153 -14.09 -11.27 -6.57
C GLY A 153 -15.08 -12.19 -7.29
N VAL A 154 -15.97 -11.63 -8.11
CA VAL A 154 -16.92 -12.41 -8.92
C VAL A 154 -16.17 -13.26 -9.95
N VAL A 155 -15.20 -12.68 -10.66
CA VAL A 155 -14.35 -13.43 -11.61
C VAL A 155 -13.62 -14.57 -10.90
N TYR A 156 -13.08 -14.31 -9.71
CA TYR A 156 -12.42 -15.33 -8.89
C TYR A 156 -13.34 -16.50 -8.52
N MET A 157 -14.64 -16.26 -8.27
CA MET A 157 -15.59 -17.34 -7.98
C MET A 157 -15.83 -18.29 -9.17
N PHE A 158 -15.65 -17.80 -10.40
CA PHE A 158 -15.81 -18.61 -11.60
C PHE A 158 -14.50 -19.28 -12.05
N ASP A 159 -13.36 -18.92 -11.46
CA ASP A 159 -12.07 -19.53 -11.76
C ASP A 159 -11.87 -20.84 -10.97
N LYS A 160 -12.15 -21.96 -11.62
CA LYS A 160 -12.00 -23.32 -11.05
C LYS A 160 -10.55 -23.73 -10.80
N ASN A 161 -9.56 -22.98 -11.30
CA ASN A 161 -8.13 -23.30 -11.16
C ASN A 161 -7.41 -22.50 -10.06
N ALA A 162 -8.10 -21.55 -9.41
CA ALA A 162 -7.49 -20.67 -8.40
C ALA A 162 -7.11 -21.39 -7.09
N ILE A 163 -7.64 -22.60 -6.85
CA ILE A 163 -7.34 -23.42 -5.67
C ILE A 163 -6.49 -24.63 -6.11
N LYS A 164 -5.30 -24.39 -6.64
CA LYS A 164 -4.28 -25.45 -6.69
C LYS A 164 -3.40 -25.32 -5.44
N PRO A 165 -3.57 -26.15 -4.40
CA PRO A 165 -2.65 -26.13 -3.27
C PRO A 165 -1.25 -26.44 -3.81
N MET A 166 -0.30 -25.54 -3.55
CA MET A 166 1.12 -25.78 -3.80
C MET A 166 1.58 -26.87 -2.83
N THR A 167 1.49 -28.13 -3.28
CA THR A 167 2.12 -29.30 -2.66
C THR A 167 3.60 -29.32 -2.97
#